data_AF-A0AAV9U375-F1
#
_entry.id   AF-A0AAV9U375-F1
#
_cell.length_a   1.000
_cell.length_b   1.000
_cell.length_c   1.000
_cell.angle_alpha   90.00
_cell.angle_beta   90.00
_cell.angle_gamma   90.00
#
_symmetry.space_group_name_H-M   'P 1'
#
loop_
_entity.id
_entity.type
_entity.pdbx_description
1 polymer ?
#
loop_
_entity_poly.entity_id
_entity_poly.type
_entity_poly.pdbx_seq_one_letter_code
_entity_poly.pdbx_strand_id
1 'polypeptide(L)'
;MHAFLMLATLASLAVGQTVHTVNVGAGGLNFSPDSITAKQGDTVQFVFRGGNHTVTQAAFDKPCNPVTRGFSSGFTGSTSESFSIILANTDPIYFYCALDTHCQLGMVGAINPPSTGNTLAAFKSAAANARTQSTPSSPFGGVISVQGGAVSTAPGAVQSGGGSTARAASSTSGATTTPASSSTSEPRPTGNGAMGVARDITNVLVGIIGAAAFLL
;
A
#
# COMPACT_ATOMS: atom_id res chain seq x y z
N MET A 1 -0.18 -54.29 46.79
CA MET A 1 -0.19 -52.83 46.55
C MET A 1 0.22 -52.63 45.09
N HIS A 2 -0.73 -52.44 44.17
CA HIS A 2 -0.43 -52.30 42.74
C HIS A 2 -0.50 -50.82 42.37
N ALA A 3 0.67 -50.20 42.21
CA ALA A 3 0.81 -48.84 41.74
C ALA A 3 0.53 -48.82 40.22
N PHE A 4 -0.61 -48.27 39.83
CA PHE A 4 -0.91 -47.99 38.42
C PHE A 4 -0.11 -46.76 37.98
N LEU A 5 0.89 -47.00 37.14
CA LEU A 5 1.68 -45.97 36.46
C LEU A 5 0.84 -45.39 35.31
N MET A 6 0.24 -44.21 35.51
CA MET A 6 -0.45 -43.47 34.44
C MET A 6 0.58 -42.83 33.53
N LEU A 7 0.78 -43.41 32.34
CA LEU A 7 1.62 -42.88 31.29
C LEU A 7 0.82 -41.81 30.50
N ALA A 8 0.98 -40.54 30.85
CA ALA A 8 0.38 -39.43 30.11
C ALA A 8 1.16 -39.20 28.80
N THR A 9 0.57 -39.58 27.67
CA THR A 9 1.12 -39.28 26.34
C THR A 9 0.82 -37.82 25.99
N LEU A 10 1.84 -36.96 26.03
CA LEU A 10 1.76 -35.63 25.43
C LEU A 10 1.82 -35.77 23.90
N ALA A 11 0.65 -35.81 23.26
CA ALA A 11 0.56 -35.64 21.82
C ALA A 11 0.91 -34.18 21.47
N SER A 12 2.11 -33.95 20.95
CA SER A 12 2.48 -32.65 20.39
C SER A 12 1.71 -32.45 19.08
N LEU A 13 0.71 -31.56 19.07
CA LEU A 13 0.08 -31.12 17.83
C LEU A 13 1.07 -30.20 17.10
N ALA A 14 1.78 -30.73 16.12
CA ALA A 14 2.50 -29.90 15.16
C ALA A 14 1.45 -29.10 14.37
N VAL A 15 1.32 -27.81 14.68
CA VAL A 15 0.52 -26.88 13.86
C VAL A 15 1.28 -26.68 12.56
N GLY A 16 0.88 -27.41 11.51
CA GLY A 16 1.44 -27.24 10.18
C GLY A 16 1.11 -25.85 9.65
N GLN A 17 2.14 -25.07 9.31
CA GLN A 17 2.00 -23.77 8.68
C GLN A 17 1.53 -23.96 7.23
N THR A 18 0.32 -23.54 6.90
CA THR A 18 -0.24 -23.71 5.54
C THR A 18 0.12 -22.51 4.67
N VAL A 19 0.43 -22.75 3.39
CA VAL A 19 0.60 -21.70 2.39
C VAL A 19 -0.67 -21.61 1.55
N HIS A 20 -1.30 -20.44 1.56
CA HIS A 20 -2.46 -20.11 0.73
C HIS A 20 -2.01 -19.27 -0.45
N THR A 21 -2.26 -19.75 -1.67
CA THR A 21 -1.84 -19.05 -2.90
C THR A 21 -2.96 -18.17 -3.44
N VAL A 22 -2.68 -16.90 -3.69
CA VAL A 22 -3.54 -15.97 -4.42
C VAL A 22 -2.85 -15.57 -5.71
N ASN A 23 -3.45 -15.90 -6.83
CA ASN A 23 -3.02 -15.40 -8.12
C ASN A 23 -3.44 -13.95 -8.30
N VAL A 24 -2.50 -13.06 -8.62
CA VAL A 24 -2.75 -11.64 -8.86
C VAL A 24 -2.67 -11.37 -10.36
N GLY A 25 -3.72 -10.79 -10.93
CA GLY A 25 -3.75 -10.43 -12.35
C GLY A 25 -4.02 -11.59 -13.32
N ALA A 26 -4.45 -12.75 -12.81
CA ALA A 26 -4.61 -13.95 -13.63
C ALA A 26 -5.84 -13.85 -14.52
N GLY A 27 -5.62 -13.51 -15.79
CA GLY A 27 -6.70 -13.35 -16.78
C GLY A 27 -7.42 -12.01 -16.69
N GLY A 28 -6.86 -11.02 -16.00
CA GLY A 28 -7.39 -9.65 -15.96
C GLY A 28 -7.25 -8.98 -14.60
N LEU A 29 -8.21 -8.11 -14.29
CA LEU A 29 -8.25 -7.28 -13.09
C LEU A 29 -8.83 -8.09 -11.91
N ASN A 30 -8.06 -9.03 -11.36
CA ASN A 30 -8.57 -9.93 -10.32
C ASN A 30 -7.50 -10.45 -9.35
N PHE A 31 -7.99 -10.84 -8.17
CA PHE A 31 -7.34 -11.77 -7.26
C PHE A 31 -8.05 -13.13 -7.37
N SER A 32 -7.31 -14.23 -7.41
CA SER A 32 -7.89 -15.58 -7.53
C SER A 32 -7.16 -16.60 -6.63
N PRO A 33 -7.81 -17.10 -5.56
CA PRO A 33 -9.12 -16.66 -5.07
C PRO A 33 -9.09 -15.21 -4.53
N ASP A 34 -10.24 -14.54 -4.52
CA ASP A 34 -10.40 -13.20 -3.94
C ASP A 34 -10.76 -13.24 -2.45
N SER A 35 -11.07 -14.42 -1.92
CA SER A 35 -11.33 -14.67 -0.51
C SER A 35 -10.60 -15.93 -0.03
N ILE A 36 -9.97 -15.86 1.14
CA ILE A 36 -9.29 -17.01 1.76
C ILE A 36 -9.75 -17.14 3.21
N THR A 37 -9.85 -18.38 3.71
CA THR A 37 -9.94 -18.67 5.14
C THR A 37 -8.62 -19.30 5.59
N ALA A 38 -7.94 -18.68 6.54
CA ALA A 38 -6.59 -19.04 6.97
C ALA A 38 -6.42 -18.88 8.49
N LYS A 39 -5.49 -19.64 9.08
CA LYS A 39 -5.21 -19.64 10.52
C LYS A 39 -4.07 -18.70 10.85
N GLN A 40 -3.96 -18.32 12.13
CA GLN A 40 -2.76 -17.67 12.64
C GLN A 40 -1.52 -18.51 12.30
N GLY A 41 -0.47 -17.84 11.84
CA GLY A 41 0.78 -18.45 11.43
C GLY A 41 0.80 -18.87 9.96
N ASP A 42 -0.35 -19.07 9.30
CA ASP A 42 -0.37 -19.39 7.87
C ASP A 42 0.30 -18.29 7.03
N THR A 43 0.85 -18.69 5.89
CA THR A 43 1.39 -17.76 4.89
C THR A 43 0.37 -17.54 3.79
N VAL A 44 0.12 -16.29 3.43
CA VAL A 44 -0.61 -15.95 2.20
C VAL A 44 0.41 -15.48 1.17
N GLN A 45 0.53 -16.22 0.08
CA GLN A 45 1.44 -15.94 -1.02
C GLN A 45 0.67 -15.39 -2.22
N PHE A 46 0.88 -14.12 -2.50
CA PHE A 46 0.36 -13.43 -3.67
C PHE A 46 1.34 -13.65 -4.83
N VAL A 47 0.92 -14.37 -5.87
CA VAL A 47 1.77 -14.68 -7.02
C VAL A 47 1.27 -13.90 -8.24
N PHE A 48 2.14 -13.04 -8.78
CA PHE A 48 1.79 -12.16 -9.88
C PHE A 48 1.85 -12.92 -11.22
N ARG A 49 0.77 -12.86 -12.01
CA ARG A 49 0.57 -13.67 -13.23
C ARG A 49 0.67 -12.85 -14.52
N GLY A 50 1.35 -11.71 -14.47
CA GLY A 50 1.47 -10.77 -15.58
C GLY A 50 0.66 -9.49 -15.34
N GLY A 51 0.91 -8.48 -16.18
CA GLY A 51 0.34 -7.14 -16.00
C GLY A 51 0.96 -6.38 -14.83
N ASN A 52 0.53 -5.13 -14.68
CA ASN A 52 0.96 -4.25 -13.59
C ASN A 52 -0.09 -4.34 -12.49
N HIS A 53 0.20 -5.10 -11.43
CA HIS A 53 -0.70 -5.25 -10.29
C HIS A 53 0.07 -5.14 -8.99
N THR A 54 -0.65 -4.79 -7.93
CA THR A 54 -0.10 -4.76 -6.58
C THR A 54 -1.04 -5.49 -5.64
N VAL A 55 -0.57 -5.75 -4.43
CA VAL A 55 -1.43 -6.09 -3.29
C VAL A 55 -1.10 -5.13 -2.15
N THR A 56 -2.11 -4.41 -1.65
CA THR A 56 -1.96 -3.46 -0.55
C THR A 56 -3.10 -3.64 0.45
N GLN A 57 -2.78 -3.69 1.73
CA GLN A 57 -3.79 -3.79 2.79
C GLN A 57 -4.56 -2.47 2.95
N ALA A 58 -5.88 -2.56 3.06
CA ALA A 58 -6.77 -1.44 3.33
C ALA A 58 -7.60 -1.69 4.60
N ALA A 59 -8.10 -0.60 5.18
CA ALA A 59 -9.12 -0.66 6.22
C ALA A 59 -10.47 -0.85 5.54
N PHE A 60 -11.40 -1.55 6.19
CA PHE A 60 -12.70 -1.83 5.61
C PHE A 60 -13.46 -0.55 5.24
N ASP A 61 -13.42 0.46 6.12
CA ASP A 61 -14.08 1.76 5.99
C ASP A 61 -13.33 2.75 5.08
N LYS A 62 -12.08 2.45 4.73
CA LYS A 62 -11.25 3.26 3.84
C LYS A 62 -10.63 2.39 2.73
N PRO A 63 -11.45 1.83 1.82
CA PRO A 63 -10.94 1.08 0.69
C PRO A 63 -10.03 1.93 -0.20
N CYS A 64 -9.23 1.26 -1.02
CA CYS A 64 -8.32 1.86 -1.99
C CYS A 64 -7.20 2.75 -1.41
N ASN A 65 -7.02 2.73 -0.09
CA ASN A 65 -5.96 3.46 0.58
C ASN A 65 -5.23 2.54 1.57
N PRO A 66 -3.90 2.66 1.70
CA PRO A 66 -3.13 1.79 2.56
C PRO A 66 -3.44 2.06 4.02
N VAL A 67 -3.49 1.01 4.84
CA VAL A 67 -3.45 1.18 6.29
C VAL A 67 -2.03 1.46 6.77
N THR A 68 -1.92 2.23 7.86
CA THR A 68 -0.66 2.39 8.56
C THR A 68 -0.24 1.04 9.16
N ARG A 69 1.04 0.66 9.01
CA ARG A 69 1.61 -0.60 9.54
C ARG A 69 0.97 -1.88 8.98
N GLY A 70 0.31 -1.81 7.82
CA GLY A 70 -0.15 -3.00 7.10
C GLY A 70 0.95 -3.59 6.22
N PHE A 71 0.56 -4.05 5.04
CA PHE A 71 1.48 -4.49 4.00
C PHE A 71 1.18 -3.84 2.64
N SER A 72 2.21 -3.78 1.82
CA SER A 72 2.10 -3.53 0.39
C SER A 72 3.22 -4.26 -0.34
N SER A 73 2.92 -4.88 -1.48
CA SER A 73 3.96 -5.34 -2.41
C SER A 73 4.69 -4.18 -3.08
N GLY A 74 4.17 -2.95 -2.97
CA GLY A 74 4.54 -1.87 -3.85
C GLY A 74 4.29 -2.25 -5.32
N PHE A 75 4.90 -1.50 -6.22
CA PHE A 75 4.94 -1.84 -7.62
C PHE A 75 6.10 -2.80 -7.89
N THR A 76 5.78 -4.08 -8.10
CA THR A 76 6.74 -5.11 -8.47
C THR A 76 7.07 -4.97 -9.95
N GLY A 77 8.24 -4.44 -10.29
CA GLY A 77 8.65 -4.14 -11.67
C GLY A 77 8.94 -5.36 -12.54
N SER A 78 8.59 -6.58 -12.13
CA SER A 78 8.89 -7.81 -12.87
C SER A 78 7.78 -8.86 -12.75
N THR A 79 7.43 -9.46 -13.88
CA THR A 79 6.47 -10.57 -14.00
C THR A 79 7.15 -11.90 -13.68
N SER A 80 7.37 -12.19 -12.40
CA SER A 80 7.69 -13.53 -11.83
C SER A 80 7.92 -13.44 -10.32
N GLU A 81 7.30 -12.46 -9.68
CA GLU A 81 7.49 -12.18 -8.27
C GLU A 81 6.33 -12.78 -7.48
N SER A 82 6.61 -13.17 -6.24
CA SER A 82 5.56 -13.39 -5.26
C SER A 82 5.79 -12.48 -4.06
N PHE A 83 4.70 -12.00 -3.48
CA PHE A 83 4.71 -11.26 -2.23
C PHE A 83 4.03 -12.12 -1.17
N SER A 84 4.72 -12.40 -0.06
CA SER A 84 4.19 -13.26 0.99
C SER A 84 4.05 -12.52 2.30
N ILE A 85 2.94 -12.78 3.00
CA ILE A 85 2.68 -12.29 4.36
C ILE A 85 2.45 -13.48 5.30
N ILE A 86 2.81 -13.32 6.57
CA ILE A 86 2.51 -14.29 7.63
C ILE A 86 1.38 -13.71 8.48
N LEU A 87 0.31 -14.48 8.69
CA LEU A 87 -0.84 -14.03 9.44
C LEU A 87 -0.54 -14.00 10.94
N ALA A 88 -0.68 -12.81 11.55
CA ALA A 88 -0.48 -12.61 12.98
C ALA A 88 -1.59 -13.22 13.83
N ASN A 89 -2.81 -13.28 13.28
CA ASN A 89 -4.03 -13.73 13.92
C ASN A 89 -5.07 -14.11 12.84
N THR A 90 -6.32 -14.35 13.24
CA THR A 90 -7.44 -14.69 12.34
C THR A 90 -8.37 -13.52 12.05
N ASP A 91 -7.98 -12.28 12.38
CA ASP A 91 -8.82 -11.11 12.14
C ASP A 91 -9.02 -10.88 10.64
N PRO A 92 -10.15 -10.29 10.21
CA PRO A 92 -10.37 -9.96 8.82
C PRO A 92 -9.31 -8.98 8.29
N ILE A 93 -8.77 -9.29 7.11
CA ILE A 93 -7.86 -8.41 6.36
C ILE A 93 -8.48 -8.14 5.00
N TYR A 94 -8.53 -6.87 4.60
CA TYR A 94 -8.97 -6.45 3.27
C TYR A 94 -7.77 -5.90 2.50
N PHE A 95 -7.72 -6.18 1.21
CA PHE A 95 -6.63 -5.73 0.35
C PHE A 95 -7.14 -5.35 -1.04
N TYR A 96 -6.35 -4.55 -1.74
CA TYR A 96 -6.70 -4.00 -3.04
C TYR A 96 -5.48 -3.93 -3.96
N CYS A 97 -5.74 -3.85 -5.27
CA CYS A 97 -4.73 -3.45 -6.23
C CYS A 97 -4.70 -1.92 -6.31
N ALA A 98 -3.53 -1.36 -6.05
CA ALA A 98 -3.30 0.08 -5.95
C ALA A 98 -2.87 0.71 -7.28
N LEU A 99 -2.93 -0.02 -8.40
CA LEU A 99 -2.74 0.58 -9.72
C LEU A 99 -4.00 1.33 -10.17
N ASP A 100 -3.81 2.58 -10.61
CA ASP A 100 -4.82 3.45 -11.24
C ASP A 100 -6.21 3.38 -10.61
N THR A 101 -7.18 2.77 -11.30
CA THR A 101 -8.56 2.60 -10.84
C THR A 101 -8.92 1.15 -10.53
N HIS A 102 -7.92 0.25 -10.45
CA HIS A 102 -8.17 -1.18 -10.29
C HIS A 102 -8.98 -1.49 -9.03
N CYS A 103 -8.76 -0.76 -7.93
CA CYS A 103 -9.56 -0.93 -6.73
C CYS A 103 -11.04 -0.60 -6.94
N GLN A 104 -11.35 0.57 -7.52
CA GLN A 104 -12.72 1.01 -7.78
C GLN A 104 -13.41 0.13 -8.83
N LEU A 105 -12.64 -0.46 -9.74
CA LEU A 105 -13.13 -1.45 -10.71
C LEU A 105 -13.31 -2.85 -10.10
N GLY A 106 -13.06 -3.02 -8.80
CA GLY A 106 -13.38 -4.24 -8.06
C GLY A 106 -12.20 -5.19 -7.84
N MET A 107 -10.96 -4.79 -8.13
CA MET A 107 -9.76 -5.56 -7.77
C MET A 107 -9.45 -5.44 -6.29
N VAL A 108 -10.28 -6.10 -5.50
CA VAL A 108 -10.17 -6.20 -4.05
C VAL A 108 -10.35 -7.65 -3.61
N GLY A 109 -9.79 -7.99 -2.46
CA GLY A 109 -9.94 -9.30 -1.84
C GLY A 109 -9.92 -9.21 -0.33
N ALA A 110 -10.16 -10.36 0.32
CA ALA A 110 -10.17 -10.47 1.76
C ALA A 110 -9.57 -11.79 2.28
N ILE A 111 -8.96 -11.75 3.45
CA ILE A 111 -8.59 -12.92 4.24
C ILE A 111 -9.48 -12.93 5.48
N ASN A 112 -10.07 -14.08 5.79
CA ASN A 112 -11.01 -14.28 6.88
C ASN A 112 -12.17 -13.25 6.94
N PRO A 113 -12.82 -12.87 5.81
CA PRO A 113 -13.97 -11.98 5.89
C PRO A 113 -15.11 -12.65 6.68
N PRO A 114 -15.86 -11.91 7.50
CA PRO A 114 -17.06 -12.43 8.13
C PRO A 114 -18.14 -12.75 7.07
N SER A 115 -19.09 -13.62 7.44
CA SER A 115 -20.21 -13.98 6.57
C SER A 115 -21.30 -12.91 6.49
N THR A 116 -21.32 -11.96 7.43
CA THR A 116 -22.27 -10.84 7.49
C THR A 116 -21.57 -9.54 7.92
N GLY A 117 -22.22 -8.40 7.69
CA GLY A 117 -21.65 -7.09 8.00
C GLY A 117 -20.51 -6.74 7.07
N ASN A 118 -19.27 -6.77 7.57
CA ASN A 118 -18.07 -6.40 6.83
C ASN A 118 -17.64 -7.51 5.84
N THR A 119 -18.53 -7.97 4.98
CA THR A 119 -18.23 -9.04 4.03
C THR A 119 -17.33 -8.54 2.90
N LEU A 120 -16.72 -9.45 2.13
CA LEU A 120 -16.02 -9.09 0.89
C LEU A 120 -16.95 -8.37 -0.11
N ALA A 121 -18.24 -8.75 -0.19
CA ALA A 121 -19.21 -8.08 -1.05
C ALA A 121 -19.43 -6.63 -0.61
N ALA A 122 -19.52 -6.38 0.69
CA ALA A 122 -19.62 -5.03 1.23
C ALA A 122 -18.34 -4.22 0.97
N PHE A 123 -17.16 -4.83 1.10
CA PHE A 123 -15.89 -4.17 0.77
C PHE A 123 -15.77 -3.82 -0.72
N LYS A 124 -16.18 -4.71 -1.63
CA LYS A 124 -16.27 -4.44 -3.08
C LYS A 124 -17.19 -3.26 -3.38
N SER A 125 -18.36 -3.19 -2.73
CA SER A 125 -19.29 -2.07 -2.89
C SER A 125 -18.70 -0.76 -2.37
N ALA A 126 -18.02 -0.77 -1.22
CA ALA A 126 -17.35 0.40 -0.68
C ALA A 126 -16.21 0.88 -1.60
N ALA A 127 -15.41 -0.05 -2.14
CA ALA A 127 -14.31 0.23 -3.06
C ALA A 127 -14.78 0.91 -4.35
N ALA A 128 -15.88 0.43 -4.94
CA ALA A 128 -16.47 1.06 -6.13
C ALA A 128 -16.88 2.53 -5.92
N ASN A 129 -17.15 2.92 -4.68
CA ASN A 129 -17.52 4.30 -4.31
C ASN A 129 -16.34 5.12 -3.76
N ALA A 130 -15.13 4.54 -3.69
CA ALA A 130 -13.96 5.23 -3.16
C ALA A 130 -13.55 6.40 -4.07
N ARG A 131 -13.50 7.61 -3.50
CA ARG A 131 -13.16 8.85 -4.22
C ARG A 131 -11.66 9.07 -4.42
N THR A 132 -10.84 8.38 -3.63
CA THR A 132 -9.39 8.53 -3.65
C THR A 132 -8.74 7.17 -3.64
N GLN A 133 -7.59 7.06 -4.30
CA GLN A 133 -6.72 5.90 -4.23
C GLN A 133 -5.29 6.34 -4.00
N SER A 134 -4.57 5.58 -3.19
CA SER A 134 -3.16 5.82 -2.91
C SER A 134 -2.35 4.57 -3.22
N THR A 135 -1.20 4.77 -3.85
CA THR A 135 -0.28 3.71 -4.24
C THR A 135 1.01 3.83 -3.45
N PRO A 136 1.33 2.87 -2.58
CA PRO A 136 2.65 2.84 -1.95
C PRO A 136 3.76 2.66 -2.99
N SER A 137 4.77 3.52 -2.95
CA SER A 137 5.90 3.52 -3.89
C SER A 137 6.95 2.44 -3.60
N SER A 138 6.88 1.79 -2.45
CA SER A 138 7.84 0.76 -2.04
C SER A 138 7.16 -0.35 -1.24
N PRO A 139 7.66 -1.59 -1.34
CA PRO A 139 7.15 -2.71 -0.55
C PRO A 139 7.39 -2.56 0.95
N PHE A 140 6.48 -3.12 1.75
CA PHE A 140 6.62 -3.25 3.20
C PHE A 140 5.68 -4.33 3.75
N GLY A 141 5.97 -4.83 4.96
CA GLY A 141 5.07 -5.74 5.69
C GLY A 141 4.97 -7.16 5.12
N GLY A 142 5.93 -7.58 4.29
CA GLY A 142 5.98 -8.91 3.70
C GLY A 142 7.31 -9.17 2.99
N VAL A 143 7.41 -10.33 2.33
CA VAL A 143 8.63 -10.77 1.65
C VAL A 143 8.38 -10.86 0.16
N ILE A 144 9.24 -10.21 -0.64
CA ILE A 144 9.25 -10.39 -2.08
C ILE A 144 10.20 -11.55 -2.42
N SER A 145 9.71 -12.52 -3.18
CA SER A 145 10.52 -13.57 -3.78
C SER A 145 10.58 -13.34 -5.28
N VAL A 146 11.79 -13.15 -5.80
CA VAL A 146 12.07 -13.03 -7.24
C VAL A 146 12.84 -14.27 -7.70
N GLN A 147 12.72 -14.64 -8.97
CA GLN A 147 13.48 -15.77 -9.53
C GLN A 147 14.98 -15.43 -9.52
N GLY A 148 15.68 -15.82 -8.45
CA GLY A 148 17.09 -15.49 -8.19
C GLY A 148 17.42 -15.06 -6.75
N GLY A 149 16.42 -14.86 -5.88
CA GLY A 149 16.63 -14.54 -4.47
C GLY A 149 15.38 -13.98 -3.77
N ALA A 150 15.36 -14.00 -2.44
CA ALA A 150 14.32 -13.35 -1.65
C ALA A 150 14.82 -12.00 -1.13
N VAL A 151 14.04 -10.94 -1.32
CA VAL A 151 14.29 -9.63 -0.72
C VAL A 151 13.28 -9.45 0.41
N SER A 152 13.77 -9.52 1.64
CA SER A 152 12.95 -9.30 2.83
C SER A 152 12.86 -7.80 3.12
N THR A 153 11.70 -7.20 2.87
CA THR A 153 11.30 -5.98 3.59
C THR A 153 10.81 -6.43 4.96
N ALA A 154 11.48 -6.01 6.05
CA ALA A 154 11.29 -6.50 7.42
C ALA A 154 9.90 -7.13 7.68
N PRO A 155 9.80 -8.46 7.92
CA PRO A 155 8.53 -9.11 8.20
C PRO A 155 8.01 -8.65 9.56
N GLY A 156 7.01 -7.78 9.56
CA GLY A 156 6.16 -7.59 10.72
C GLY A 156 5.00 -8.57 10.63
N ALA A 157 4.63 -9.21 11.74
CA ALA A 157 3.34 -9.89 11.80
C ALA A 157 2.25 -8.87 11.46
N VAL A 158 1.56 -9.06 10.33
CA VAL A 158 0.60 -8.07 9.82
C VAL A 158 -0.67 -8.14 10.65
N GLN A 159 -1.04 -7.01 11.26
CA GLN A 159 -2.23 -6.90 12.10
C GLN A 159 -3.40 -6.28 11.32
N SER A 160 -4.63 -6.60 11.74
CA SER A 160 -5.83 -5.98 11.17
C SER A 160 -5.90 -4.49 11.54
N GLY A 161 -6.11 -3.64 10.55
CA GLY A 161 -6.24 -2.19 10.74
C GLY A 161 -7.68 -1.81 11.05
N GLY A 162 -7.98 -1.53 12.31
CA GLY A 162 -9.29 -1.04 12.76
C GLY A 162 -9.19 0.19 13.66
N GLY A 163 -9.85 1.27 13.25
CA GLY A 163 -10.48 2.29 14.12
C GLY A 163 -9.58 3.14 15.03
N SER A 164 -9.36 4.39 14.64
CA SER A 164 -8.84 5.46 15.50
C SER A 164 -9.72 5.65 16.75
N THR A 165 -9.18 5.32 17.93
CA THR A 165 -9.65 5.89 19.19
C THR A 165 -8.54 6.73 19.79
N ALA A 166 -8.76 8.05 19.81
CA ALA A 166 -7.91 8.99 20.51
C ALA A 166 -8.03 8.78 22.02
N ARG A 167 -6.89 8.72 22.72
CA ARG A 167 -6.81 9.11 24.12
C ARG A 167 -5.45 9.75 24.43
N ALA A 168 -5.54 10.93 25.01
CA ALA A 168 -4.44 11.80 25.34
C ALA A 168 -3.82 11.48 26.72
N ALA A 169 -2.53 11.80 26.80
CA ALA A 169 -1.73 12.31 27.92
C ALA A 169 -1.46 11.43 29.16
N SER A 170 -0.16 11.22 29.43
CA SER A 170 0.48 11.78 30.64
C SER A 170 2.01 11.85 30.49
N SER A 171 2.57 12.91 31.03
CA SER A 171 3.88 13.54 30.84
C SER A 171 4.93 13.18 31.90
N THR A 172 6.22 13.21 31.53
CA THR A 172 7.38 13.66 32.37
C THR A 172 8.59 13.80 31.42
N SER A 173 8.97 15.00 30.97
CA SER A 173 9.79 16.06 31.60
C SER A 173 11.29 15.77 31.70
N GLY A 174 12.10 16.63 31.06
CA GLY A 174 13.56 16.79 31.20
C GLY A 174 14.23 17.08 29.85
N ALA A 175 14.18 18.31 29.33
CA ALA A 175 15.19 19.39 29.48
C ALA A 175 16.46 19.17 28.61
N THR A 176 17.08 20.10 27.88
CA THR A 176 16.97 21.55 27.65
C THR A 176 17.95 21.91 26.49
N THR A 177 17.78 23.12 25.90
CA THR A 177 18.67 23.95 25.04
C THR A 177 18.43 24.00 23.52
N THR A 178 17.66 25.02 23.11
CA THR A 178 17.83 25.88 21.91
C THR A 178 19.05 26.83 22.09
N PRO A 179 19.50 27.63 21.08
CA PRO A 179 18.77 28.12 19.89
C PRO A 179 19.54 28.21 18.53
N ALA A 180 18.72 28.47 17.50
CA ALA A 180 18.90 29.39 16.37
C ALA A 180 19.87 29.08 15.20
N SER A 181 19.26 29.10 13.99
CA SER A 181 19.62 29.84 12.76
C SER A 181 21.09 29.84 12.32
N SER A 182 21.48 29.71 11.05
CA SER A 182 20.87 30.22 9.82
C SER A 182 21.71 29.71 8.63
N SER A 183 21.10 29.76 7.46
CA SER A 183 21.69 29.78 6.11
C SER A 183 23.14 30.29 5.98
N THR A 184 23.94 29.55 5.20
CA THR A 184 25.07 30.11 4.46
C THR A 184 25.15 29.46 3.08
N SER A 185 24.74 30.23 2.07
CA SER A 185 25.14 30.01 0.68
C SER A 185 26.37 30.89 0.43
N GLU A 186 27.39 30.32 -0.19
CA GLU A 186 28.64 30.99 -0.57
C GLU A 186 28.95 30.73 -2.06
N PRO A 187 29.87 31.49 -2.69
CA PRO A 187 29.53 32.36 -3.81
C PRO A 187 30.41 32.11 -5.06
N ARG A 188 30.14 32.78 -6.19
CA ARG A 188 31.13 33.15 -7.23
C ARG A 188 30.58 34.19 -8.24
N PRO A 189 31.42 34.91 -9.01
CA PRO A 189 31.55 36.36 -8.83
C PRO A 189 31.40 37.19 -10.13
N THR A 190 31.26 38.50 -9.89
CA THR A 190 31.60 39.72 -10.68
C THR A 190 31.96 39.64 -12.17
N GLY A 191 31.32 40.52 -12.95
CA GLY A 191 31.76 40.97 -14.28
C GLY A 191 30.97 42.18 -14.81
N ASN A 192 31.44 43.38 -14.43
CA ASN A 192 31.13 44.78 -14.80
C ASN A 192 30.44 45.10 -16.15
N GLY A 193 29.66 46.20 -16.16
CA GLY A 193 29.45 47.04 -17.35
C GLY A 193 28.21 47.92 -17.31
N ALA A 194 28.33 49.16 -16.83
CA ALA A 194 27.30 50.19 -16.81
C ALA A 194 27.12 50.90 -18.18
N MET A 195 25.90 51.37 -18.49
CA MET A 195 25.57 52.73 -18.97
C MET A 195 24.25 52.78 -19.76
N GLY A 196 23.30 53.61 -19.28
CA GLY A 196 22.28 54.38 -20.04
C GLY A 196 21.33 53.60 -20.98
N VAL A 197 20.08 53.97 -21.21
CA VAL A 197 19.48 55.30 -21.31
C VAL A 197 17.96 55.09 -21.18
N ALA A 198 17.30 55.91 -20.37
CA ALA A 198 15.85 56.03 -20.38
C ALA A 198 15.39 56.65 -21.69
N ARG A 199 14.42 56.04 -22.39
CA ARG A 199 13.46 56.78 -23.24
C ARG A 199 12.09 56.14 -23.16
N ASP A 200 11.16 57.04 -22.90
CA ASP A 200 9.73 56.89 -22.75
C ASP A 200 9.03 56.85 -24.13
N ILE A 201 7.72 56.59 -24.08
CA ILE A 201 6.62 56.90 -25.00
C ILE A 201 6.34 56.11 -26.30
N THR A 202 5.06 55.68 -26.36
CA THR A 202 4.07 55.69 -27.47
C THR A 202 3.88 54.49 -28.42
N ASN A 203 2.70 53.87 -28.27
CA ASN A 203 1.71 53.39 -29.26
C ASN A 203 2.18 52.96 -30.65
N VAL A 204 1.83 51.73 -31.07
CA VAL A 204 1.12 51.47 -32.34
C VAL A 204 0.16 50.28 -32.19
N LEU A 205 -1.12 50.59 -32.41
CA LEU A 205 -2.28 49.74 -32.66
C LEU A 205 -2.24 49.20 -34.11
N VAL A 206 -2.84 48.02 -34.36
CA VAL A 206 -3.54 47.52 -35.59
C VAL A 206 -3.44 45.99 -35.53
N GLY A 207 -4.54 45.22 -35.36
CA GLY A 207 -5.51 44.84 -36.41
C GLY A 207 -4.83 43.90 -37.42
N ILE A 208 -5.36 42.80 -37.98
CA ILE A 208 -6.60 42.60 -38.75
C ILE A 208 -6.70 41.05 -38.98
N ILE A 209 -7.78 40.36 -38.57
CA ILE A 209 -8.85 39.69 -39.37
C ILE A 209 -8.40 38.74 -40.51
N GLY A 210 -9.00 37.53 -40.55
CA GLY A 210 -9.20 36.70 -41.74
C GLY A 210 -9.22 35.20 -41.39
N ALA A 211 -10.34 34.57 -41.02
CA ALA A 211 -11.54 34.19 -41.79
C ALA A 211 -11.33 33.09 -42.85
N ALA A 212 -12.09 32.00 -42.63
CA ALA A 212 -12.77 31.13 -43.59
C ALA A 212 -12.01 30.04 -44.39
N ALA A 213 -12.40 28.80 -44.05
CA ALA A 213 -12.97 27.76 -44.93
C ALA A 213 -12.14 27.23 -46.12
N PHE A 214 -11.96 25.90 -46.16
CA PHE A 214 -12.33 25.10 -47.33
C PHE A 214 -12.66 23.66 -46.91
N LEU A 215 -13.84 23.20 -47.32
CA LEU A 215 -14.28 21.81 -47.34
C LEU A 215 -13.47 21.03 -48.37
N LEU A 216 -13.07 19.81 -48.03
CA LEU A 216 -13.34 18.55 -48.75
C LEU A 216 -12.96 17.38 -47.83
#